data_AF-A0A5C5ZPR8-F1
#
_entry.id   AF-A0A5C5ZPR8-F1
#
_cell.length_a   1.000
_cell.length_b   1.000
_cell.length_c   1.000
_cell.angle_alpha   90.00
_cell.angle_beta   90.00
_cell.angle_gamma   90.00
#
_symmetry.space_group_name_H-M   'P 1'
#
loop_
_entity.id
_entity.type
_entity.pdbx_description
1 polymer ?
#
loop_
_entity_poly.entity_id
_entity_poly.type
_entity_poly.pdbx_seq_one_letter_code
_entity_poly.pdbx_strand_id
1 'polypeptide(L)'
;MNLSTLIRFAPLGLSLAILLGGLAPVAGAANRTDEVTKLLATEVAQFLKNHSQESVSVGHFESPPGSGKNLQIQQRLREHLKAIDGITVVDESDPIQLNYWSVRGSYAFHNEGDQTFTQVTFRIFDDQNVEQHSLSPFPFKIEDTADIAVIAAASFDATDVVDQADKSKKVAEKLTSAIAKPQIEVTDGRVSATADSPYGIEFLVSDQTSGQPIKSHYKAAPERITKKTFHMKDGTRGLAVADLGAREVYAIRFYNDSDKDVAVRLFIDGLSSFEFSEIQAYRQHDVWVVPRRSSGTVYGWHRTNEQSDSFEVAHFPDTAVGQRDRGGEKVGTIQAMFFQAWSSDEPTPAGEYRLNAEADVLGTKQGEEIQTSYQEIHRYIGQTPVSSICVRYAKPIDDLPPGGPSTP
;
A
#
# COMPACT_ATOMS: atom_id res chain seq x y z
N MET A 1 -55.37 10.86 -57.67
CA MET A 1 -54.45 12.01 -57.77
C MET A 1 -53.79 12.20 -56.42
N ASN A 2 -52.52 12.58 -56.41
CA ASN A 2 -51.71 12.72 -55.19
C ASN A 2 -52.14 13.95 -54.37
N LEU A 3 -52.01 13.88 -53.04
CA LEU A 3 -50.96 14.64 -52.34
C LEU A 3 -50.72 14.06 -50.94
N SER A 4 -49.52 13.54 -50.71
CA SER A 4 -49.00 13.18 -49.40
C SER A 4 -48.14 14.33 -48.88
N THR A 5 -48.47 14.88 -47.71
CA THR A 5 -47.67 15.92 -47.07
C THR A 5 -46.95 15.32 -45.86
N LEU A 6 -45.65 15.05 -46.02
CA LEU A 6 -44.80 14.60 -44.92
C LEU A 6 -44.59 15.72 -43.89
N ILE A 7 -44.88 15.43 -42.62
CA ILE A 7 -44.36 16.21 -41.50
C ILE A 7 -42.93 15.70 -41.23
N ARG A 8 -41.92 16.53 -41.53
CA ARG A 8 -40.52 16.28 -41.15
C ARG A 8 -40.28 16.79 -39.73
N PHE A 9 -40.15 15.89 -38.76
CA PHE A 9 -39.50 16.23 -37.49
C PHE A 9 -37.98 16.27 -37.70
N ALA A 10 -37.36 17.37 -37.31
CA ALA A 10 -35.91 17.53 -37.33
C ALA A 10 -35.30 16.96 -36.03
N PRO A 11 -34.21 16.19 -36.09
CA PRO A 11 -33.40 15.95 -34.90
C PRO A 11 -32.61 17.21 -34.59
N LEU A 12 -33.05 17.98 -33.59
CA LEU A 12 -32.17 18.96 -32.94
C LEU A 12 -31.11 18.18 -32.16
N GLY A 13 -29.92 18.04 -32.75
CA GLY A 13 -28.74 17.56 -32.05
C GLY A 13 -28.32 18.59 -31.00
N LEU A 14 -28.86 18.47 -29.78
CA LEU A 14 -28.51 19.33 -28.66
C LEU A 14 -27.17 18.86 -28.07
N SER A 15 -26.06 19.30 -28.67
CA SER A 15 -24.72 19.09 -28.11
C SER A 15 -24.60 19.81 -26.77
N LEU A 16 -24.79 19.07 -25.68
CA LEU A 16 -24.60 19.56 -24.32
C LEU A 16 -23.10 19.76 -24.06
N ALA A 17 -22.59 20.95 -24.40
CA ALA A 17 -21.26 21.38 -24.01
C ALA A 17 -21.22 21.56 -22.49
N ILE A 18 -20.74 20.55 -21.77
CA ILE A 18 -20.45 20.65 -20.34
C ILE A 18 -19.28 21.62 -20.18
N LEU A 19 -19.57 22.89 -19.86
CA LEU A 19 -18.55 23.80 -19.35
C LEU A 19 -18.13 23.32 -17.96
N LEU A 20 -17.07 22.50 -17.92
CA LEU A 20 -16.28 22.30 -16.71
C LEU A 20 -15.63 23.65 -16.36
N GLY A 21 -16.22 24.35 -15.40
CA GLY A 21 -15.68 25.59 -14.87
C GLY A 21 -14.31 25.33 -14.26
N GLY A 22 -13.26 25.83 -14.91
CA GLY A 22 -11.88 25.68 -14.43
C GLY A 22 -11.68 26.41 -13.11
N LEU A 23 -11.81 25.70 -12.00
CA LEU A 23 -11.17 26.09 -10.75
C LEU A 23 -9.66 26.12 -11.02
N ALA A 24 -9.02 27.26 -10.78
CA ALA A 24 -7.57 27.32 -10.76
C ALA A 24 -7.07 26.33 -9.70
N PRO A 25 -6.01 25.55 -9.96
CA PRO A 25 -5.48 24.62 -8.96
C PRO A 25 -5.05 25.43 -7.74
N VAL A 26 -5.73 25.19 -6.61
CA VAL A 26 -5.21 25.55 -5.28
C VAL A 26 -3.83 24.92 -5.18
N ALA A 27 -2.84 25.63 -4.62
CA ALA A 27 -1.46 25.15 -4.51
C ALA A 27 -1.45 23.71 -3.98
N GLY A 28 -1.08 22.78 -4.86
CA GLY A 28 -1.62 21.43 -4.83
C GLY A 28 -1.15 20.60 -3.65
N ALA A 29 -2.08 19.94 -2.98
CA ALA A 29 -1.75 18.67 -2.33
C ALA A 29 -1.20 17.73 -3.43
N ALA A 30 -0.08 17.07 -3.15
CA ALA A 30 0.49 16.09 -4.08
C ALA A 30 -0.52 14.95 -4.28
N ASN A 31 -0.84 14.62 -5.53
CA ASN A 31 -1.86 13.62 -5.84
C ASN A 31 -1.56 12.29 -5.14
N ARG A 32 -2.45 11.85 -4.26
CA ARG A 32 -2.30 10.62 -3.47
C ARG A 32 -2.88 9.41 -4.20
N THR A 33 -2.43 8.20 -3.85
CA THR A 33 -2.98 6.94 -4.39
C THR A 33 -4.50 6.85 -4.16
N ASP A 34 -4.99 7.39 -3.04
CA ASP A 34 -6.43 7.43 -2.75
C ASP A 34 -7.22 8.31 -3.74
N GLU A 35 -6.75 9.53 -3.98
CA GLU A 35 -7.38 10.49 -4.89
C GLU A 35 -7.38 9.96 -6.33
N VAL A 36 -6.25 9.40 -6.77
CA VAL A 36 -6.10 8.75 -8.08
C VAL A 36 -7.07 7.57 -8.25
N THR A 37 -7.14 6.67 -7.27
CA THR A 37 -8.04 5.50 -7.36
C THR A 37 -9.51 5.86 -7.25
N LYS A 38 -9.86 6.94 -6.52
CA LYS A 38 -11.22 7.48 -6.45
C LYS A 38 -11.68 8.15 -7.75
N LEU A 39 -10.82 8.96 -8.38
CA LEU A 39 -11.08 9.54 -9.70
C LEU A 39 -11.31 8.43 -10.72
N LEU A 40 -10.43 7.44 -10.74
CA LEU A 40 -10.56 6.28 -11.62
C LEU A 40 -11.83 5.46 -11.38
N ALA A 41 -12.19 5.17 -10.13
CA ALA A 41 -13.42 4.45 -9.81
C ALA A 41 -14.65 5.17 -10.39
N THR A 42 -14.64 6.51 -10.37
CA THR A 42 -15.67 7.34 -10.98
C THR A 42 -15.70 7.21 -12.51
N GLU A 43 -14.54 7.23 -13.18
CA GLU A 43 -14.46 7.03 -14.64
C GLU A 43 -14.89 5.62 -15.07
N VAL A 44 -14.47 4.58 -14.34
CA VAL A 44 -14.89 3.19 -14.54
C VAL A 44 -16.40 3.06 -14.39
N ALA A 45 -16.99 3.60 -13.30
CA ALA A 45 -18.43 3.54 -13.08
C ALA A 45 -19.22 4.28 -14.17
N GLN A 46 -18.76 5.45 -14.60
CA GLN A 46 -19.36 6.19 -15.71
C GLN A 46 -19.28 5.40 -17.03
N PHE A 47 -18.15 4.75 -17.27
CA PHE A 47 -17.93 3.92 -18.46
C PHE A 47 -18.85 2.69 -18.48
N LEU A 48 -18.95 1.95 -17.37
CA LEU A 48 -19.85 0.80 -17.23
C LEU A 48 -21.31 1.19 -17.45
N LYS A 49 -21.76 2.30 -16.85
CA LYS A 49 -23.09 2.88 -17.03
C LYS A 49 -23.40 3.20 -18.50
N ASN A 50 -22.44 3.72 -19.26
CA ASN A 50 -22.61 4.00 -20.69
C ASN A 50 -22.76 2.71 -21.55
N HIS A 51 -22.33 1.57 -21.05
CA HIS A 51 -22.42 0.25 -21.69
C HIS A 51 -23.51 -0.65 -21.09
N SER A 52 -24.39 -0.09 -20.25
CA SER A 52 -25.42 -0.82 -19.50
C SER A 52 -24.86 -2.00 -18.68
N GLN A 53 -23.66 -1.81 -18.11
CA GLN A 53 -23.00 -2.76 -17.23
C GLN A 53 -23.06 -2.26 -15.79
N GLU A 54 -23.24 -3.19 -14.86
CA GLU A 54 -23.28 -2.93 -13.41
C GLU A 54 -22.21 -3.73 -12.65
N SER A 55 -21.54 -4.69 -13.31
CA SER A 55 -20.56 -5.59 -12.68
C SER A 55 -19.15 -5.42 -13.26
N VAL A 56 -18.16 -5.36 -12.37
CA VAL A 56 -16.75 -5.17 -12.75
C VAL A 56 -15.81 -5.91 -11.81
N SER A 57 -14.81 -6.60 -12.35
CA SER A 57 -13.67 -7.11 -11.58
C SER A 57 -12.51 -6.12 -11.64
N VAL A 58 -11.72 -6.04 -10.58
CA VAL A 58 -10.42 -5.36 -10.60
C VAL A 58 -9.36 -6.45 -10.66
N GLY A 59 -8.74 -6.60 -11.83
CA GLY A 59 -7.71 -7.59 -12.11
C GLY A 59 -6.30 -7.06 -11.87
N HIS A 60 -5.32 -7.71 -12.50
CA HIS A 60 -3.91 -7.48 -12.20
C HIS A 60 -3.37 -6.09 -12.62
N PHE A 61 -2.34 -5.64 -11.89
CA PHE A 61 -1.58 -4.42 -12.15
C PHE A 61 -0.11 -4.74 -12.42
N GLU A 62 0.32 -4.52 -13.65
CA GLU A 62 1.70 -4.74 -14.06
C GLU A 62 2.64 -3.72 -13.39
N SER A 63 3.67 -4.26 -12.74
CA SER A 63 4.64 -3.55 -11.91
C SER A 63 6.03 -3.51 -12.54
N PRO A 64 6.81 -2.42 -12.43
CA PRO A 64 8.22 -2.42 -12.82
C PRO A 64 9.03 -3.48 -12.06
N PRO A 65 10.01 -4.16 -12.70
CA PRO A 65 10.78 -5.22 -12.05
C PRO A 65 11.46 -4.75 -10.75
N GLY A 66 11.25 -5.51 -9.66
CA GLY A 66 11.83 -5.24 -8.34
C GLY A 66 11.03 -4.29 -7.44
N SER A 67 10.00 -3.63 -7.96
CA SER A 67 9.02 -2.90 -7.14
C SER A 67 8.11 -3.86 -6.35
N GLY A 68 7.45 -3.34 -5.31
CA GLY A 68 6.41 -4.08 -4.61
C GLY A 68 5.15 -4.07 -5.44
N LYS A 69 4.51 -5.22 -5.64
CA LYS A 69 3.27 -5.25 -6.41
C LYS A 69 2.17 -4.51 -5.67
N ASN A 70 1.56 -3.57 -6.39
CA ASN A 70 0.80 -2.50 -5.78
C ASN A 70 -0.66 -2.88 -5.51
N LEU A 71 -0.82 -3.81 -4.58
CA LEU A 71 -2.08 -4.23 -4.00
C LEU A 71 -2.91 -3.05 -3.47
N GLN A 72 -2.25 -2.00 -2.97
CA GLN A 72 -2.88 -0.77 -2.48
C GLN A 72 -3.69 -0.05 -3.58
N ILE A 73 -3.21 0.02 -4.83
CA ILE A 73 -4.00 0.56 -5.96
C ILE A 73 -5.23 -0.31 -6.21
N GLN A 74 -5.06 -1.64 -6.30
CA GLN A 74 -6.18 -2.56 -6.55
C GLN A 74 -7.25 -2.47 -5.45
N GLN A 75 -6.83 -2.47 -4.18
CA GLN A 75 -7.71 -2.49 -3.03
C GLN A 75 -8.47 -1.17 -2.89
N ARG A 76 -7.78 -0.02 -2.94
CA ARG A 76 -8.46 1.29 -2.92
C ARG A 76 -9.40 1.46 -4.12
N LEU A 77 -9.02 0.98 -5.31
CA LEU A 77 -9.93 0.97 -6.47
C LEU A 77 -11.17 0.10 -6.20
N ARG A 78 -11.03 -1.12 -5.66
CA ARG A 78 -12.17 -1.97 -5.30
C ARG A 78 -13.05 -1.32 -4.22
N GLU A 79 -12.47 -0.63 -3.25
CA GLU A 79 -13.19 0.09 -2.18
C GLU A 79 -13.98 1.27 -2.76
N HIS A 80 -13.33 2.13 -3.56
CA HIS A 80 -13.99 3.27 -4.20
C HIS A 80 -15.08 2.83 -5.19
N LEU A 81 -14.88 1.72 -5.93
CA LEU A 81 -15.93 1.15 -6.79
C LEU A 81 -17.11 0.59 -5.98
N LYS A 82 -16.87 -0.13 -4.87
CA LYS A 82 -17.92 -0.63 -3.97
C LYS A 82 -18.70 0.50 -3.28
N ALA A 83 -18.12 1.70 -3.18
CA ALA A 83 -18.77 2.88 -2.62
C ALA A 83 -19.65 3.64 -3.63
N ILE A 84 -19.72 3.22 -4.89
CA ILE A 84 -20.55 3.84 -5.93
C ILE A 84 -21.84 3.03 -6.11
N ASP A 85 -22.98 3.67 -5.87
CA ASP A 85 -24.31 3.06 -6.05
C ASP A 85 -24.49 2.48 -7.46
N GLY A 86 -24.94 1.22 -7.52
CA GLY A 86 -25.16 0.49 -8.78
C GLY A 86 -23.92 -0.20 -9.35
N ILE A 87 -22.77 -0.16 -8.67
CA ILE A 87 -21.57 -0.91 -9.08
C ILE A 87 -21.36 -2.12 -8.17
N THR A 88 -21.38 -3.31 -8.79
CA THR A 88 -21.03 -4.58 -8.17
C THR A 88 -19.58 -4.92 -8.49
N VAL A 89 -18.71 -4.87 -7.48
CA VAL A 89 -17.32 -5.35 -7.64
C VAL A 89 -17.27 -6.85 -7.42
N VAL A 90 -16.99 -7.58 -8.50
CA VAL A 90 -16.94 -9.05 -8.52
C VAL A 90 -15.53 -9.56 -8.34
N ASP A 91 -15.39 -10.77 -7.79
CA ASP A 91 -14.12 -11.48 -7.73
C ASP A 91 -13.86 -12.15 -9.09
N GLU A 92 -12.69 -11.94 -9.70
CA GLU A 92 -12.31 -12.54 -10.99
C GLU A 92 -12.31 -14.10 -10.91
N SER A 93 -12.26 -14.65 -9.69
CA SER A 93 -12.29 -16.08 -9.41
C SER A 93 -13.66 -16.69 -9.07
N ASP A 94 -14.74 -15.91 -9.07
CA ASP A 94 -16.11 -16.44 -8.89
C ASP A 94 -16.59 -17.12 -10.19
N PRO A 95 -16.69 -18.47 -10.23
CA PRO A 95 -17.04 -19.19 -11.46
C PRO A 95 -18.53 -19.08 -11.81
N ILE A 96 -19.36 -18.51 -10.93
CA ILE A 96 -20.80 -18.34 -11.12
C ILE A 96 -21.08 -17.05 -11.90
N GLN A 97 -20.21 -16.05 -11.81
CA GLN A 97 -20.36 -14.75 -12.45
C GLN A 97 -19.72 -14.75 -13.83
N LEU A 98 -20.41 -15.38 -14.78
CA LEU A 98 -20.12 -15.22 -16.21
C LEU A 98 -20.61 -13.84 -16.68
N ASN A 99 -19.83 -13.19 -17.56
CA ASN A 99 -20.13 -11.90 -18.20
C ASN A 99 -19.92 -10.64 -17.31
N TYR A 100 -18.76 -10.51 -16.65
CA TYR A 100 -18.30 -9.24 -16.08
C TYR A 100 -17.20 -8.60 -16.94
N TRP A 101 -17.05 -7.29 -16.82
CA TRP A 101 -15.93 -6.54 -17.41
C TRP A 101 -14.78 -6.47 -16.40
N SER A 102 -13.53 -6.34 -16.84
CA SER A 102 -12.37 -6.25 -15.93
C SER A 102 -11.58 -4.96 -16.12
N VAL A 103 -11.24 -4.30 -15.01
CA VAL A 103 -10.29 -3.19 -14.98
C VAL A 103 -8.92 -3.75 -14.61
N ARG A 104 -7.94 -3.50 -15.47
CA ARG A 104 -6.53 -3.86 -15.25
C ARG A 104 -5.66 -2.64 -15.50
N GLY A 105 -4.40 -2.71 -15.14
CA GLY A 105 -3.50 -1.60 -15.40
C GLY A 105 -2.03 -1.93 -15.34
N SER A 106 -1.23 -0.88 -15.43
CA SER A 106 0.21 -0.91 -15.25
C SER A 106 0.67 0.39 -14.61
N TYR A 107 1.81 0.36 -13.93
CA TYR A 107 2.45 1.59 -13.46
C TYR A 107 3.94 1.64 -13.80
N ALA A 108 4.47 2.85 -13.82
CA ALA A 108 5.87 3.14 -14.05
C ALA A 108 6.31 4.34 -13.21
N PHE A 109 7.58 4.35 -12.79
CA PHE A 109 8.17 5.49 -12.10
C PHE A 109 8.79 6.42 -13.13
N HIS A 110 8.41 7.70 -13.09
CA HIS A 110 8.92 8.74 -13.98
C HIS A 110 9.50 9.90 -13.17
N ASN A 111 10.44 10.60 -13.78
CA ASN A 111 11.02 11.82 -13.26
C ASN A 111 10.79 12.95 -14.27
N GLU A 112 10.27 14.07 -13.80
CA GLU A 112 10.06 15.29 -14.59
C GLU A 112 10.73 16.45 -13.84
N GLY A 113 11.94 16.79 -14.27
CA GLY A 113 12.84 17.64 -13.48
C GLY A 113 13.19 16.98 -12.14
N ASP A 114 12.97 17.70 -11.06
CA ASP A 114 13.25 17.26 -9.68
C ASP A 114 12.09 16.50 -9.03
N GLN A 115 11.00 16.24 -9.77
CA GLN A 115 9.81 15.56 -9.26
C GLN A 115 9.76 14.11 -9.77
N THR A 116 9.74 13.15 -8.83
CA THR A 116 9.37 11.77 -9.11
C THR A 116 7.86 11.58 -8.94
N PHE A 117 7.24 10.82 -9.84
CA PHE A 117 5.86 10.37 -9.71
C PHE A 117 5.70 8.93 -10.19
N THR A 118 4.69 8.24 -9.65
CA THR A 118 4.21 6.99 -10.24
C THR A 118 3.12 7.34 -11.25
N GLN A 119 3.39 7.07 -12.53
CA GLN A 119 2.38 7.09 -13.58
C GLN A 119 1.61 5.78 -13.55
N VAL A 120 0.28 5.85 -13.47
CA VAL A 120 -0.61 4.69 -13.53
C VAL A 120 -1.49 4.78 -14.77
N THR A 121 -1.56 3.67 -15.50
CA THR A 121 -2.34 3.52 -16.74
C THR A 121 -3.35 2.41 -16.53
N PHE A 122 -4.59 2.61 -16.97
CA PHE A 122 -5.70 1.69 -16.73
C PHE A 122 -6.43 1.35 -18.03
N ARG A 123 -6.92 0.12 -18.12
CA ARG A 123 -7.62 -0.43 -19.28
C ARG A 123 -8.82 -1.24 -18.81
N ILE A 124 -9.90 -1.16 -19.56
CA ILE A 124 -11.14 -1.91 -19.32
C ILE A 124 -11.29 -2.92 -20.44
N PHE A 125 -11.44 -4.19 -20.05
CA PHE A 125 -11.68 -5.32 -20.94
C PHE A 125 -13.10 -5.83 -20.74
N ASP A 126 -13.73 -6.33 -21.80
CA ASP A 126 -15.00 -7.03 -21.72
C ASP A 126 -14.84 -8.49 -21.23
N ASP A 127 -15.95 -9.22 -21.23
CA ASP A 127 -16.06 -10.65 -20.90
C ASP A 127 -15.36 -11.57 -21.91
N GLN A 128 -15.05 -11.07 -23.11
CA GLN A 128 -14.24 -11.75 -24.13
C GLN A 128 -12.75 -11.40 -24.02
N ASN A 129 -12.35 -10.67 -22.97
CA ASN A 129 -10.98 -10.22 -22.73
C ASN A 129 -10.44 -9.29 -23.83
N VAL A 130 -11.32 -8.58 -24.54
CA VAL A 130 -10.99 -7.55 -25.54
C VAL A 130 -10.92 -6.19 -24.86
N GLU A 131 -9.85 -5.42 -25.13
CA GLU A 131 -9.71 -4.06 -24.61
C GLU A 131 -10.75 -3.14 -25.27
N GLN A 132 -11.72 -2.68 -24.48
CA GLN A 132 -12.79 -1.78 -24.93
C GLN A 132 -12.41 -0.30 -24.70
N HIS A 133 -11.58 -0.02 -23.70
CA HIS A 133 -11.21 1.34 -23.34
C HIS A 133 -9.87 1.42 -22.62
N SER A 134 -9.02 2.35 -23.02
CA SER A 134 -7.89 2.83 -22.20
C SER A 134 -8.33 4.11 -21.51
N LEU A 135 -8.37 4.10 -20.18
CA LEU A 135 -8.78 5.26 -19.40
C LEU A 135 -7.68 6.33 -19.47
N SER A 136 -8.07 7.46 -20.07
CA SER A 136 -7.27 8.67 -20.33
C SER A 136 -6.10 8.52 -21.31
N PRO A 137 -5.89 9.49 -22.25
CA PRO A 137 -4.62 9.66 -22.96
C PRO A 137 -3.53 10.30 -22.08
N PHE A 138 -3.88 10.80 -20.90
CA PHE A 138 -2.96 11.38 -19.92
C PHE A 138 -2.90 10.49 -18.67
N PRO A 139 -1.71 10.02 -18.25
CA PRO A 139 -1.58 9.11 -17.12
C PRO A 139 -2.00 9.77 -15.80
N PHE A 140 -2.60 8.98 -14.92
CA PHE A 140 -2.77 9.39 -13.53
C PHE A 140 -1.41 9.45 -12.86
N LYS A 141 -1.07 10.57 -12.22
CA LYS A 141 0.18 10.73 -11.47
C LYS A 141 -0.10 10.60 -9.98
N ILE A 142 0.62 9.70 -9.31
CA ILE A 142 0.74 9.67 -7.84
C ILE A 142 2.07 10.36 -7.51
N GLU A 143 1.99 11.45 -6.77
CA GLU A 143 3.11 12.37 -6.51
C GLU A 143 3.51 12.39 -5.02
N ASP A 144 2.67 11.83 -4.14
CA ASP A 144 2.98 11.69 -2.72
C ASP A 144 4.16 10.71 -2.50
N THR A 145 5.16 11.18 -1.75
CA THR A 145 6.42 10.45 -1.53
C THR A 145 6.24 9.19 -0.68
N ALA A 146 5.29 9.17 0.26
CA ALA A 146 5.03 7.99 1.08
C ALA A 146 4.31 6.91 0.27
N ASP A 147 3.30 7.30 -0.51
CA ASP A 147 2.63 6.41 -1.45
C ASP A 147 3.66 5.85 -2.47
N ILE A 148 4.43 6.69 -3.18
CA ILE A 148 5.47 6.21 -4.14
C ILE A 148 6.46 5.23 -3.49
N ALA A 149 6.87 5.48 -2.24
CA ALA A 149 7.79 4.59 -1.52
C ALA A 149 7.19 3.19 -1.26
N VAL A 150 5.90 3.10 -0.94
CA VAL A 150 5.16 1.83 -0.81
C VAL A 150 5.08 1.12 -2.15
N ILE A 151 4.64 1.83 -3.19
CA ILE A 151 4.50 1.31 -4.56
C ILE A 151 5.83 0.78 -5.10
N ALA A 152 6.94 1.43 -4.77
CA ALA A 152 8.26 1.01 -5.19
C ALA A 152 8.90 -0.08 -4.31
N ALA A 153 8.32 -0.39 -3.13
CA ALA A 153 8.98 -1.19 -2.09
C ALA A 153 10.44 -0.73 -1.83
N ALA A 154 10.60 0.60 -1.73
CA ALA A 154 11.89 1.27 -1.71
C ALA A 154 12.39 1.49 -0.27
N SER A 155 13.69 1.29 -0.09
CA SER A 155 14.39 1.59 1.18
C SER A 155 15.26 2.82 0.99
N PHE A 156 15.07 3.85 1.82
CA PHE A 156 15.80 5.11 1.74
C PHE A 156 15.94 5.77 3.12
N ASP A 157 16.93 6.63 3.27
CA ASP A 157 17.18 7.42 4.47
C ASP A 157 17.30 8.90 4.13
N ALA A 158 16.49 9.72 4.80
CA ALA A 158 16.42 11.16 4.66
C ALA A 158 16.56 11.90 6.01
N THR A 159 17.14 11.25 7.02
CA THR A 159 17.41 11.84 8.34
C THR A 159 18.35 13.04 8.30
N ASP A 160 19.32 13.03 7.40
CA ASP A 160 20.26 14.12 7.10
C ASP A 160 19.60 15.38 6.50
N VAL A 161 18.37 15.27 5.97
CA VAL A 161 17.63 16.38 5.35
C VAL A 161 16.39 16.81 6.14
N VAL A 162 16.22 16.27 7.35
CA VAL A 162 15.08 16.52 8.25
C VAL A 162 14.86 17.98 8.58
N ASP A 163 15.92 18.73 8.90
CA ASP A 163 15.82 20.12 9.37
C ASP A 163 15.96 21.15 8.23
N GLN A 164 15.90 20.71 6.96
CA GLN A 164 16.18 21.55 5.80
C GLN A 164 14.88 22.14 5.21
N ALA A 165 14.90 23.41 4.80
CA ALA A 165 13.70 24.12 4.33
C ALA A 165 13.07 23.50 3.05
N ASP A 166 13.87 22.75 2.29
CA ASP A 166 13.50 21.99 1.09
C ASP A 166 13.41 20.47 1.34
N LYS A 167 13.17 20.05 2.60
CA LYS A 167 13.05 18.65 3.05
C LYS A 167 12.31 17.76 2.05
N SER A 168 11.06 18.09 1.70
CA SER A 168 10.22 17.23 0.85
C SER A 168 10.84 16.99 -0.54
N LYS A 169 11.52 18.00 -1.11
CA LYS A 169 12.26 17.85 -2.36
C LYS A 169 13.43 16.87 -2.19
N LYS A 170 14.26 17.06 -1.16
CA LYS A 170 15.43 16.20 -0.90
C LYS A 170 15.05 14.77 -0.54
N VAL A 171 13.92 14.57 0.15
CA VAL A 171 13.36 13.25 0.40
C VAL A 171 12.91 12.60 -0.91
N ALA A 172 12.25 13.35 -1.81
CA ALA A 172 11.92 12.85 -3.14
C ALA A 172 13.17 12.45 -3.94
N GLU A 173 14.21 13.29 -4.01
CA GLU A 173 15.49 12.98 -4.68
C GLU A 173 16.17 11.69 -4.13
N LYS A 174 16.12 11.50 -2.80
CA LYS A 174 16.60 10.29 -2.12
C LYS A 174 15.76 9.06 -2.47
N LEU A 175 14.43 9.20 -2.54
CA LEU A 175 13.53 8.14 -2.99
C LEU A 175 13.79 7.80 -4.46
N THR A 176 13.94 8.78 -5.36
CA THR A 176 14.33 8.55 -6.77
C THR A 176 15.60 7.71 -6.87
N SER A 177 16.60 8.07 -6.07
CA SER A 177 17.90 7.41 -6.02
C SER A 177 17.79 5.98 -5.50
N ALA A 178 16.97 5.75 -4.47
CA ALA A 178 16.68 4.43 -3.92
C ALA A 178 15.89 3.53 -4.88
N ILE A 179 14.97 4.08 -5.67
CA ILE A 179 14.24 3.32 -6.70
C ILE A 179 15.21 2.89 -7.82
N ALA A 180 16.08 3.80 -8.27
CA ALA A 180 17.05 3.50 -9.32
C ALA A 180 18.15 2.53 -8.87
N LYS A 181 18.67 2.69 -7.65
CA LYS A 181 19.82 1.94 -7.11
C LYS A 181 19.57 1.53 -5.65
N PRO A 182 18.62 0.61 -5.39
CA PRO A 182 18.23 0.25 -4.03
C PRO A 182 19.43 -0.24 -3.22
N GLN A 183 19.55 0.29 -2.01
CA GLN A 183 20.51 -0.13 -1.00
C GLN A 183 19.76 -0.48 0.28
N ILE A 184 20.42 -1.27 1.11
CA ILE A 184 19.97 -1.60 2.46
C ILE A 184 21.21 -1.97 3.27
N GLU A 185 21.16 -1.85 4.59
CA GLU A 185 22.13 -2.48 5.48
C GLU A 185 21.46 -3.56 6.34
N VAL A 186 22.22 -4.61 6.66
CA VAL A 186 21.76 -5.72 7.51
C VAL A 186 22.89 -6.05 8.48
N THR A 187 22.68 -5.78 9.77
CA THR A 187 23.66 -6.00 10.83
C THR A 187 22.98 -6.74 11.97
N ASP A 188 23.49 -7.92 12.33
CA ASP A 188 22.95 -8.76 13.41
C ASP A 188 21.42 -8.97 13.36
N GLY A 189 20.86 -9.14 12.15
CA GLY A 189 19.42 -9.33 11.91
C GLY A 189 18.60 -8.05 11.83
N ARG A 190 19.12 -6.91 12.31
CA ARG A 190 18.51 -5.60 12.12
C ARG A 190 18.74 -5.13 10.69
N VAL A 191 17.66 -4.71 10.04
CA VAL A 191 17.64 -4.10 8.71
C VAL A 191 17.47 -2.60 8.86
N SER A 192 18.30 -1.82 8.16
CA SER A 192 18.22 -0.36 8.10
C SER A 192 18.42 0.16 6.68
N ALA A 193 17.92 1.35 6.38
CA ALA A 193 18.06 1.94 5.05
C ALA A 193 19.52 2.27 4.69
N THR A 194 20.32 2.67 5.69
CA THR A 194 21.76 2.89 5.61
C THR A 194 22.43 2.36 6.88
N ALA A 195 23.77 2.24 6.89
CA ALA A 195 24.54 1.83 8.06
C ALA A 195 24.44 2.83 9.23
N ASP A 196 24.32 4.13 8.93
CA ASP A 196 24.23 5.22 9.91
C ASP A 196 22.77 5.54 10.31
N SER A 197 21.79 4.77 9.82
CA SER A 197 20.37 5.06 10.04
C SER A 197 19.98 4.84 11.51
N PRO A 198 19.37 5.84 12.19
CA PRO A 198 18.85 5.67 13.54
C PRO A 198 17.61 4.75 13.58
N TYR A 199 17.06 4.38 12.43
CA TYR A 199 15.88 3.55 12.31
C TYR A 199 16.24 2.14 11.84
N GLY A 200 15.49 1.15 12.31
CA GLY A 200 15.68 -0.23 11.91
C GLY A 200 14.44 -1.07 12.12
N ILE A 201 14.37 -2.21 11.42
CA ILE A 201 13.42 -3.27 11.72
C ILE A 201 14.15 -4.59 11.96
N GLU A 202 13.62 -5.43 12.83
CA GLU A 202 14.09 -6.78 13.12
C GLU A 202 12.90 -7.74 13.09
N PHE A 203 13.13 -8.95 12.61
CA PHE A 203 12.16 -10.02 12.58
C PHE A 203 12.30 -10.89 13.83
N LEU A 204 11.19 -11.05 14.54
CA LEU A 204 11.08 -12.02 15.62
C LEU A 204 10.21 -13.18 15.14
N VAL A 205 10.69 -14.41 15.24
CA VAL A 205 9.93 -15.61 14.87
C VAL A 205 9.49 -16.33 16.14
N SER A 206 8.24 -16.78 16.16
CA SER A 206 7.68 -17.61 17.22
C SER A 206 8.17 -19.05 17.08
N ASP A 207 8.58 -19.70 18.17
CA ASP A 207 8.80 -21.15 18.17
C ASP A 207 7.49 -21.97 18.23
N GLN A 208 6.34 -21.29 18.34
CA GLN A 208 5.01 -21.87 18.14
C GLN A 208 4.53 -21.64 16.69
N THR A 209 4.33 -22.73 15.95
CA THR A 209 3.84 -22.75 14.55
C THR A 209 2.33 -22.96 14.43
N SER A 210 1.59 -22.99 15.56
CA SER A 210 0.13 -23.03 15.61
C SER A 210 -0.40 -22.68 17.01
N GLY A 211 -1.66 -22.22 17.07
CA GLY A 211 -2.30 -21.75 18.31
C GLY A 211 -2.03 -20.25 18.56
N GLN A 212 -2.59 -19.71 19.65
CA GLN A 212 -2.35 -18.31 20.02
C GLN A 212 -0.90 -18.12 20.51
N PRO A 213 -0.05 -17.35 19.81
CA PRO A 213 1.35 -17.18 20.19
C PRO A 213 1.45 -16.30 21.43
N ILE A 214 2.05 -16.82 22.51
CA ILE A 214 2.31 -16.00 23.70
C ILE A 214 3.59 -15.18 23.46
N LYS A 215 3.60 -13.89 23.83
CA LYS A 215 4.71 -12.94 23.56
C LYS A 215 6.12 -13.46 23.90
N SER A 216 6.25 -14.37 24.86
CA SER A 216 7.51 -15.02 25.27
C SER A 216 8.11 -16.00 24.26
N HIS A 217 7.36 -16.45 23.25
CA HIS A 217 7.82 -17.39 22.22
C HIS A 217 8.53 -16.71 21.05
N TYR A 218 8.35 -15.40 20.87
CA TYR A 218 9.02 -14.62 19.84
C TYR A 218 10.48 -14.38 20.18
N LYS A 219 11.38 -14.85 19.32
CA LYS A 219 12.83 -14.70 19.44
C LYS A 219 13.40 -13.99 18.22
N ALA A 220 14.44 -13.19 18.43
CA ALA A 220 15.22 -12.63 17.32
C ALA A 220 15.75 -13.77 16.44
N ALA A 221 15.54 -13.65 15.13
CA ALA A 221 15.93 -14.66 14.14
C ALA A 221 16.88 -14.05 13.09
N PRO A 222 18.06 -13.53 13.52
CA PRO A 222 18.95 -12.75 12.66
C PRO A 222 19.44 -13.53 11.44
N GLU A 223 19.57 -14.86 11.55
CA GLU A 223 19.96 -15.77 10.47
C GLU A 223 18.93 -15.84 9.32
N ARG A 224 17.67 -15.46 9.57
CA ARG A 224 16.63 -15.43 8.54
C ARG A 224 16.74 -14.23 7.61
N ILE A 225 17.52 -13.21 7.97
CA ILE A 225 17.60 -11.95 7.21
C ILE A 225 18.92 -11.86 6.46
N THR A 226 18.86 -11.78 5.12
CA THR A 226 20.05 -11.68 4.28
C THR A 226 19.99 -10.50 3.31
N LYS A 227 21.10 -9.78 3.16
CA LYS A 227 21.30 -8.78 2.11
C LYS A 227 21.64 -9.49 0.79
N LYS A 228 20.70 -9.53 -0.15
CA LYS A 228 20.93 -10.02 -1.51
C LYS A 228 21.51 -8.89 -2.37
N THR A 229 22.68 -9.14 -2.93
CA THR A 229 23.47 -8.16 -3.67
C THR A 229 23.51 -8.52 -5.15
N PHE A 230 23.20 -7.56 -6.02
CA PHE A 230 23.17 -7.71 -7.47
C PHE A 230 24.15 -6.75 -8.12
N HIS A 231 25.08 -7.27 -8.92
CA HIS A 231 26.03 -6.44 -9.69
C HIS A 231 25.45 -6.12 -11.07
N MET A 232 25.17 -4.85 -11.31
CA MET A 232 24.58 -4.33 -12.54
C MET A 232 25.60 -3.42 -13.25
N LYS A 233 25.33 -3.08 -14.53
CA LYS A 233 26.22 -2.19 -15.31
C LYS A 233 26.33 -0.78 -14.73
N ASP A 234 25.32 -0.33 -13.98
CA ASP A 234 25.20 1.00 -13.37
C ASP A 234 25.61 1.05 -11.90
N GLY A 235 26.05 -0.07 -11.33
CA GLY A 235 26.50 -0.18 -9.93
C GLY A 235 26.02 -1.46 -9.25
N THR A 236 26.17 -1.51 -7.94
CA THR A 236 25.67 -2.61 -7.11
C THR A 236 24.31 -2.24 -6.51
N ARG A 237 23.37 -3.19 -6.44
CA ARG A 237 22.05 -3.04 -5.81
C ARG A 237 21.92 -4.02 -4.65
N GLY A 238 21.36 -3.59 -3.53
CA GLY A 238 21.16 -4.41 -2.33
C GLY A 238 19.69 -4.44 -1.91
N LEU A 239 19.13 -5.64 -1.71
CA LEU A 239 17.78 -5.86 -1.20
C LEU A 239 17.85 -6.74 0.05
N ALA A 240 17.07 -6.44 1.08
CA ALA A 240 16.93 -7.33 2.22
C ALA A 240 15.88 -8.40 1.90
N VAL A 241 16.22 -9.65 2.19
CA VAL A 241 15.34 -10.81 2.01
C VAL A 241 15.26 -11.60 3.31
N ALA A 242 14.03 -11.80 3.79
CA ALA A 242 13.69 -12.68 4.90
C ALA A 242 13.33 -14.08 4.39
N ASP A 243 13.92 -15.09 5.02
CA ASP A 243 13.62 -16.52 4.85
C ASP A 243 12.57 -16.94 5.88
N LEU A 244 11.31 -16.68 5.57
CA LEU A 244 10.16 -17.07 6.39
C LEU A 244 9.53 -18.34 5.81
N GLY A 245 9.42 -19.37 6.64
CA GLY A 245 8.81 -20.65 6.30
C GLY A 245 7.29 -20.60 6.28
N ALA A 246 6.68 -21.53 5.55
CA ALA A 246 5.23 -21.70 5.58
C ALA A 246 4.73 -21.99 7.00
N ARG A 247 3.67 -21.29 7.41
CA ARG A 247 3.04 -21.35 8.75
C ARG A 247 3.94 -20.86 9.90
N GLU A 248 5.06 -20.20 9.59
CA GLU A 248 5.81 -19.47 10.62
C GLU A 248 5.01 -18.23 11.03
N VAL A 249 4.91 -18.04 12.34
CA VAL A 249 4.31 -16.85 12.94
C VAL A 249 5.43 -15.89 13.33
N TYR A 250 5.33 -14.63 12.91
CA TYR A 250 6.36 -13.62 13.14
C TYR A 250 5.80 -12.32 13.72
N ALA A 251 6.71 -11.51 14.24
CA ALA A 251 6.46 -10.16 14.74
C ALA A 251 7.57 -9.23 14.23
N ILE A 252 7.26 -7.94 14.08
CA ILE A 252 8.22 -6.93 13.63
C ILE A 252 8.58 -6.03 14.82
N ARG A 253 9.87 -5.96 15.14
CA ARG A 253 10.40 -4.99 16.09
C ARG A 253 10.93 -3.77 15.34
N PHE A 254 10.48 -2.58 15.72
CA PHE A 254 11.01 -1.31 15.25
C PHE A 254 12.07 -0.80 16.21
N TYR A 255 13.13 -0.19 15.67
CA TYR A 255 14.16 0.54 16.41
C TYR A 255 14.06 2.03 16.08
N ASN A 256 14.14 2.86 17.11
CA ASN A 256 14.29 4.31 17.01
C ASN A 256 15.41 4.77 17.95
N ASP A 257 16.63 4.87 17.43
CA ASP A 257 17.80 5.35 18.18
C ASP A 257 17.95 6.88 18.14
N SER A 258 17.03 7.59 17.47
CA SER A 258 17.04 9.05 17.37
C SER A 258 16.67 9.73 18.69
N ASP A 259 16.84 11.06 18.75
CA ASP A 259 16.42 11.89 19.88
C ASP A 259 14.94 12.35 19.79
N LYS A 260 14.20 11.94 18.76
CA LYS A 260 12.79 12.27 18.51
C LYS A 260 11.91 11.03 18.63
N ASP A 261 10.64 11.24 18.97
CA ASP A 261 9.65 10.18 18.80
C ASP A 261 9.37 10.02 17.28
N VAL A 262 8.99 8.82 16.86
CA VAL A 262 8.60 8.57 15.45
C VAL A 262 7.27 7.86 15.35
N ALA A 263 6.53 8.20 14.30
CA ALA A 263 5.38 7.43 13.86
C ALA A 263 5.83 6.47 12.75
N VAL A 264 5.36 5.22 12.80
CA VAL A 264 5.75 4.14 11.90
C VAL A 264 4.52 3.56 11.24
N ARG A 265 4.39 3.75 9.92
CA ARG A 265 3.41 3.00 9.12
C ARG A 265 4.02 1.66 8.74
N LEU A 266 3.35 0.56 9.10
CA LEU A 266 3.77 -0.79 8.74
C LEU A 266 2.82 -1.36 7.68
N PHE A 267 3.39 -1.79 6.56
CA PHE A 267 2.70 -2.47 5.47
C PHE A 267 3.23 -3.88 5.30
N ILE A 268 2.33 -4.85 5.17
CA ILE A 268 2.62 -6.24 4.78
C ILE A 268 1.92 -6.45 3.44
N ASP A 269 2.68 -6.72 2.38
CA ASP A 269 2.19 -6.78 0.98
C ASP A 269 1.36 -5.55 0.58
N GLY A 270 1.76 -4.36 1.04
CA GLY A 270 1.03 -3.10 0.78
C GLY A 270 -0.26 -2.90 1.60
N LEU A 271 -0.71 -3.89 2.38
CA LEU A 271 -1.79 -3.74 3.35
C LEU A 271 -1.25 -3.14 4.65
N SER A 272 -1.92 -2.12 5.19
CA SER A 272 -1.56 -1.55 6.50
C SER A 272 -1.78 -2.56 7.62
N SER A 273 -0.88 -2.60 8.59
CA SER A 273 -1.07 -3.34 9.85
C SER A 273 -2.34 -2.97 10.62
N PHE A 274 -2.96 -1.81 10.33
CA PHE A 274 -4.24 -1.38 10.88
C PHE A 274 -5.46 -1.74 10.01
N GLU A 275 -5.30 -2.35 8.83
CA GLU A 275 -6.38 -2.68 7.89
C GLU A 275 -7.62 -3.28 8.55
N PHE A 276 -7.41 -4.24 9.46
CA PHE A 276 -8.46 -5.01 10.12
C PHE A 276 -8.95 -4.39 11.44
N SER A 277 -8.52 -3.16 11.75
CA SER A 277 -8.85 -2.45 12.98
C SER A 277 -10.34 -2.09 13.06
N GLU A 278 -10.97 -2.46 14.18
CA GLU A 278 -12.36 -2.10 14.48
C GLU A 278 -12.48 -0.59 14.79
N ILE A 279 -11.39 0.02 15.27
CA ILE A 279 -11.28 1.46 15.52
C ILE A 279 -11.06 2.19 14.19
N GLN A 280 -12.07 2.94 13.73
CA GLN A 280 -12.05 3.64 12.43
C GLN A 280 -10.93 4.69 12.33
N ALA A 281 -10.72 5.48 13.38
CA ALA A 281 -9.66 6.49 13.42
C ALA A 281 -8.27 5.87 13.18
N TYR A 282 -8.05 4.64 13.63
CA TYR A 282 -6.76 3.96 13.47
C TYR A 282 -6.55 3.45 12.04
N ARG A 283 -7.64 3.05 11.35
CA ARG A 283 -7.58 2.76 9.90
C ARG A 283 -7.24 4.01 9.07
N GLN A 284 -7.68 5.18 9.54
CA GLN A 284 -7.40 6.46 8.88
C GLN A 284 -6.00 7.02 9.20
N HIS A 285 -5.47 6.77 10.40
CA HIS A 285 -4.17 7.28 10.84
C HIS A 285 -3.00 6.31 10.62
N ASP A 286 -3.26 5.01 10.52
CA ASP A 286 -2.37 3.94 10.05
C ASP A 286 -0.94 3.87 10.65
N VAL A 287 -0.71 4.42 11.85
CA VAL A 287 0.60 4.55 12.49
C VAL A 287 0.74 3.90 13.87
N TRP A 288 1.93 3.37 14.13
CA TRP A 288 2.44 3.03 15.46
C TRP A 288 3.37 4.15 15.97
N VAL A 289 3.35 4.49 17.27
CA VAL A 289 4.33 5.43 17.84
C VAL A 289 5.47 4.67 18.51
N VAL A 290 6.71 4.98 18.13
CA VAL A 290 7.94 4.46 18.75
C VAL A 290 8.68 5.63 19.41
N PRO A 291 8.71 5.72 20.76
CA PRO A 291 9.40 6.80 21.46
C PRO A 291 10.89 6.91 21.10
N ARG A 292 11.49 8.08 21.31
CA ARG A 292 12.94 8.30 21.14
C ARG A 292 13.78 7.29 21.93
N ARG A 293 14.92 6.88 21.36
CA ARG A 293 15.89 5.93 21.96
C ARG A 293 15.24 4.66 22.52
N SER A 294 14.30 4.08 21.77
CA SER A 294 13.52 2.93 22.20
C SER A 294 13.25 1.94 21.06
N SER A 295 12.60 0.83 21.39
CA SER A 295 12.07 -0.11 20.41
C SER A 295 10.62 -0.47 20.75
N GLY A 296 9.83 -0.74 19.72
CA GLY A 296 8.45 -1.22 19.81
C GLY A 296 8.31 -2.54 19.06
N THR A 297 7.33 -3.38 19.39
CA THR A 297 7.10 -4.65 18.68
C THR A 297 5.63 -4.79 18.32
N VAL A 298 5.36 -5.00 17.04
CA VAL A 298 4.05 -5.28 16.47
C VAL A 298 3.95 -6.77 16.22
N TYR A 299 3.05 -7.44 16.95
CA TYR A 299 2.89 -8.90 16.93
C TYR A 299 1.93 -9.41 15.87
N GLY A 300 1.20 -8.51 15.19
CA GLY A 300 0.15 -8.86 14.25
C GLY A 300 -0.61 -7.65 13.71
N TRP A 301 -1.65 -7.93 12.96
CA TRP A 301 -2.64 -6.96 12.50
C TRP A 301 -3.43 -6.41 13.68
N HIS A 302 -3.53 -5.10 13.83
CA HIS A 302 -4.30 -4.47 14.89
C HIS A 302 -5.80 -4.74 14.71
N ARG A 303 -6.48 -5.15 15.79
CA ARG A 303 -7.94 -5.29 15.85
C ARG A 303 -8.54 -4.29 16.82
N THR A 304 -8.07 -4.32 18.07
CA THR A 304 -8.42 -3.40 19.16
C THR A 304 -7.17 -3.12 20.03
N ASN A 305 -7.25 -2.21 21.00
CA ASN A 305 -6.11 -1.88 21.87
C ASN A 305 -5.63 -3.08 22.72
N GLU A 306 -6.50 -4.06 22.91
CA GLU A 306 -6.27 -5.29 23.66
C GLU A 306 -6.00 -6.52 22.76
N GLN A 307 -6.16 -6.41 21.44
CA GLN A 307 -6.20 -7.56 20.51
C GLN A 307 -5.48 -7.33 19.18
N SER A 308 -4.85 -8.37 18.65
CA SER A 308 -4.27 -8.39 17.31
C SER A 308 -4.34 -9.80 16.71
N ASP A 309 -4.48 -9.90 15.39
CA ASP A 309 -4.38 -11.17 14.67
C ASP A 309 -2.91 -11.38 14.26
N SER A 310 -2.25 -12.45 14.70
CA SER A 310 -0.81 -12.66 14.47
C SER A 310 -0.43 -12.69 12.98
N PHE A 311 0.77 -12.22 12.63
CA PHE A 311 1.28 -12.39 11.27
C PHE A 311 1.71 -13.85 11.03
N GLU A 312 0.92 -14.62 10.28
CA GLU A 312 1.27 -15.98 9.83
C GLU A 312 1.58 -15.99 8.32
N VAL A 313 2.64 -16.70 7.93
CA VAL A 313 2.95 -16.96 6.51
C VAL A 313 2.08 -18.11 5.99
N ALA A 314 0.83 -17.81 5.63
CA ALA A 314 -0.07 -18.78 5.01
C ALA A 314 0.24 -19.03 3.51
N HIS A 315 -0.33 -20.09 2.95
CA HIS A 315 -0.44 -20.28 1.50
C HIS A 315 -1.21 -19.10 0.88
N PHE A 316 -0.79 -18.63 -0.30
CA PHE A 316 -1.16 -17.29 -0.76
C PHE A 316 -2.68 -17.04 -0.79
N PRO A 317 -3.54 -17.82 -1.48
CA PRO A 317 -5.00 -17.74 -1.40
C PRO A 317 -5.62 -17.67 0.01
N ASP A 318 -4.96 -18.25 1.01
CA ASP A 318 -5.43 -18.28 2.41
C ASP A 318 -4.94 -17.07 3.22
N THR A 319 -3.92 -16.34 2.73
CA THR A 319 -3.48 -15.07 3.35
C THR A 319 -4.55 -13.98 3.21
N ALA A 320 -4.53 -13.02 4.15
CA ALA A 320 -5.34 -11.79 4.08
C ALA A 320 -5.22 -11.03 2.75
N VAL A 321 -4.09 -11.20 2.05
CA VAL A 321 -3.81 -10.62 0.73
C VAL A 321 -4.43 -11.47 -0.38
N GLY A 322 -4.22 -12.79 -0.37
CA GLY A 322 -4.69 -13.68 -1.43
C GLY A 322 -6.20 -13.95 -1.42
N GLN A 323 -6.85 -13.77 -0.28
CA GLN A 323 -8.30 -13.64 -0.18
C GLN A 323 -8.83 -12.36 -0.87
N ARG A 324 -7.96 -11.40 -1.22
CA ARG A 324 -8.31 -10.14 -1.87
C ARG A 324 -7.73 -10.01 -3.30
N ASP A 325 -6.59 -10.60 -3.62
CA ASP A 325 -5.96 -10.60 -4.95
C ASP A 325 -5.33 -11.97 -5.23
N ARG A 326 -5.70 -12.64 -6.33
CA ARG A 326 -5.12 -13.94 -6.71
C ARG A 326 -3.93 -13.85 -7.67
N GLY A 327 -3.34 -12.67 -7.86
CA GLY A 327 -2.08 -12.49 -8.56
C GLY A 327 -0.99 -13.43 -8.03
N GLY A 328 -0.59 -14.44 -8.83
CA GLY A 328 0.25 -15.58 -8.44
C GLY A 328 1.71 -15.24 -8.11
N GLU A 329 1.91 -14.43 -7.08
CA GLU A 329 3.18 -13.81 -6.74
C GLU A 329 4.01 -14.66 -5.79
N LYS A 330 5.29 -14.78 -6.13
CA LYS A 330 6.27 -15.60 -5.40
C LYS A 330 7.03 -14.81 -4.33
N VAL A 331 6.79 -13.50 -4.24
CA VAL A 331 7.51 -12.57 -3.36
C VAL A 331 6.50 -11.65 -2.67
N GLY A 332 6.57 -11.55 -1.35
CA GLY A 332 5.89 -10.54 -0.55
C GLY A 332 6.83 -9.44 -0.08
N THR A 333 6.27 -8.38 0.48
CA THR A 333 7.00 -7.23 1.02
C THR A 333 6.56 -6.90 2.44
N ILE A 334 7.50 -6.46 3.27
CA ILE A 334 7.26 -5.97 4.63
C ILE A 334 7.97 -4.63 4.70
N GLN A 335 7.23 -3.56 4.92
CA GLN A 335 7.72 -2.20 4.79
C GLN A 335 7.32 -1.33 5.97
N ALA A 336 8.32 -0.74 6.63
CA ALA A 336 8.14 0.24 7.68
C ALA A 336 8.56 1.63 7.15
N MET A 337 7.63 2.59 7.17
CA MET A 337 7.92 4.00 6.88
C MET A 337 7.90 4.81 8.17
N PHE A 338 9.01 5.51 8.44
CA PHE A 338 9.23 6.31 9.62
C PHE A 338 8.95 7.78 9.31
N PHE A 339 8.14 8.41 10.14
CA PHE A 339 7.78 9.83 10.11
C PHE A 339 8.18 10.44 11.44
N GLN A 340 8.59 11.71 11.45
CA GLN A 340 8.79 12.42 12.71
C GLN A 340 7.46 12.52 13.47
N ALA A 341 7.51 12.29 14.78
CA ALA A 341 6.41 12.52 15.68
C ALA A 341 6.85 13.45 16.82
N TRP A 342 5.98 14.39 17.21
CA TRP A 342 6.26 15.33 18.29
C TRP A 342 5.02 15.57 19.15
N SER A 343 5.23 15.89 20.42
CA SER A 343 4.15 16.26 21.33
C SER A 343 3.66 17.69 21.08
N SER A 344 2.59 18.12 21.76
CA SER A 344 2.00 19.44 21.50
C SER A 344 2.82 20.62 22.04
N ASP A 345 3.57 20.36 23.10
CA ASP A 345 4.56 21.22 23.76
C ASP A 345 5.93 21.25 23.05
N GLU A 346 6.21 20.30 22.16
CA GLU A 346 7.41 20.32 21.32
C GLU A 346 7.25 21.27 20.10
N PRO A 347 8.32 21.96 19.67
CA PRO A 347 8.30 22.76 18.46
C PRO A 347 8.05 21.88 17.23
N THR A 348 7.21 22.37 16.31
CA THR A 348 7.02 21.71 15.01
C THR A 348 8.36 21.62 14.26
N PRO A 349 8.77 20.44 13.76
CA PRO A 349 9.99 20.31 12.97
C PRO A 349 9.99 21.18 11.70
N ALA A 350 11.17 21.49 11.19
CA ALA A 350 11.29 22.29 9.97
C ALA A 350 10.66 21.57 8.77
N GLY A 351 9.95 22.34 7.93
CA GLY A 351 9.24 21.81 6.76
C GLY A 351 7.96 21.02 7.06
N GLU A 352 7.60 20.81 8.34
CA GLU A 352 6.33 20.18 8.73
C GLU A 352 5.25 21.22 9.06
N TYR A 353 3.99 20.86 8.78
CA TYR A 353 2.81 21.69 9.08
C TYR A 353 1.91 20.98 10.07
N ARG A 354 1.45 21.70 11.12
CA ARG A 354 0.40 21.19 12.00
C ARG A 354 -0.92 21.20 11.24
N LEU A 355 -1.42 20.02 10.87
CA LEU A 355 -2.83 19.85 10.52
C LEU A 355 -3.66 20.06 11.79
N ASN A 356 -4.62 20.99 11.75
CA ASN A 356 -5.55 21.21 12.86
C ASN A 356 -6.51 20.01 12.91
N ALA A 357 -6.26 19.08 13.82
CA ALA A 357 -7.09 17.90 14.03
C ALA A 357 -8.33 18.23 14.88
N GLU A 358 -9.35 18.83 14.26
CA GLU A 358 -10.70 18.84 14.80
C GLU A 358 -11.48 17.65 14.26
N ALA A 359 -11.49 16.55 15.01
CA ALA A 359 -12.36 15.39 14.80
C ALA A 359 -12.69 14.73 16.15
N ASP A 360 -13.99 14.54 16.42
CA ASP A 360 -14.49 13.95 17.67
C ASP A 360 -14.10 12.46 17.85
N VAL A 361 -13.91 12.03 19.10
CA VAL A 361 -13.51 10.66 19.47
C VAL A 361 -14.56 10.00 20.39
N LEU A 362 -15.11 8.85 19.99
CA LEU A 362 -16.00 7.96 20.77
C LEU A 362 -15.76 6.48 20.37
N GLY A 363 -15.97 5.50 21.28
CA GLY A 363 -15.84 4.04 21.05
C GLY A 363 -17.18 3.29 20.88
N THR A 364 -17.34 1.96 21.00
CA THR A 364 -16.45 0.82 21.42
C THR A 364 -17.13 -0.49 20.92
N LYS A 365 -16.48 -1.62 20.54
CA LYS A 365 -16.13 -2.77 21.42
C LYS A 365 -15.83 -4.10 20.66
N GLN A 366 -14.73 -4.77 21.06
CA GLN A 366 -14.40 -6.23 21.20
C GLN A 366 -14.77 -7.27 20.12
N GLY A 367 -13.73 -7.96 19.62
CA GLY A 367 -13.74 -9.26 18.93
C GLY A 367 -12.94 -10.37 19.67
N GLU A 368 -12.30 -11.29 18.94
CA GLU A 368 -11.46 -12.38 19.50
C GLU A 368 -9.94 -12.07 19.44
N GLU A 369 -9.12 -12.88 20.14
CA GLU A 369 -8.14 -12.32 21.09
C GLU A 369 -6.69 -12.81 20.90
N ILE A 370 -5.73 -11.89 20.98
CA ILE A 370 -4.36 -12.16 21.49
C ILE A 370 -4.10 -11.07 22.51
N GLN A 371 -3.76 -11.42 23.76
CA GLN A 371 -3.64 -10.44 24.84
C GLN A 371 -2.46 -9.46 24.63
N THR A 372 -2.74 -8.35 23.95
CA THR A 372 -1.85 -7.21 23.81
C THR A 372 -2.31 -6.07 24.73
N SER A 373 -1.52 -5.01 24.78
CA SER A 373 -1.79 -3.85 25.63
C SER A 373 -1.14 -2.64 24.98
N TYR A 374 -1.79 -2.13 23.93
CA TYR A 374 -1.36 -0.90 23.30
C TYR A 374 -1.75 0.29 24.15
N GLN A 375 -0.94 1.36 24.12
CA GLN A 375 -1.23 2.61 24.82
C GLN A 375 -1.46 3.69 23.77
N GLU A 376 -2.57 4.41 23.90
CA GLU A 376 -2.85 5.56 23.05
C GLU A 376 -1.90 6.71 23.42
N ILE A 377 -1.21 7.28 22.45
CA ILE A 377 -0.29 8.39 22.65
C ILE A 377 -0.58 9.46 21.59
N HIS A 378 -1.04 10.63 22.04
CA HIS A 378 -1.25 11.77 21.15
C HIS A 378 0.10 12.34 20.69
N ARG A 379 0.28 12.41 19.37
CA ARG A 379 1.41 13.04 18.69
C ARG A 379 0.92 13.75 17.43
N TYR A 380 1.56 14.85 17.08
CA TYR A 380 1.57 15.33 15.72
C TYR A 380 2.52 14.46 14.89
N ILE A 381 2.19 14.26 13.62
CA ILE A 381 2.92 13.36 12.71
C ILE A 381 3.32 14.16 11.47
N GLY A 382 4.58 14.01 11.06
CA GLY A 382 5.10 14.65 9.86
C GLY A 382 4.47 14.05 8.60
N GLN A 383 4.25 14.88 7.58
CA GLN A 383 3.69 14.43 6.30
C GLN A 383 4.75 13.72 5.44
N THR A 384 6.01 14.11 5.57
CA THR A 384 7.10 13.57 4.76
C THR A 384 7.84 12.45 5.51
N PRO A 385 7.94 11.22 4.97
CA PRO A 385 8.70 10.13 5.59
C PRO A 385 10.18 10.49 5.66
N VAL A 386 10.81 10.21 6.80
CA VAL A 386 12.24 10.45 7.05
C VAL A 386 13.10 9.21 6.80
N SER A 387 12.49 8.03 6.75
CA SER A 387 13.10 6.80 6.28
C SER A 387 12.03 5.79 5.85
N SER A 388 12.39 4.90 4.94
CA SER A 388 11.61 3.72 4.57
C SER A 388 12.53 2.51 4.59
N ILE A 389 12.05 1.39 5.14
CA ILE A 389 12.78 0.13 5.20
C ILE A 389 11.86 -0.95 4.64
N CYS A 390 12.22 -1.53 3.50
CA CYS A 390 11.52 -2.67 2.91
C CYS A 390 12.38 -3.94 2.89
N VAL A 391 11.80 -5.02 3.41
CA VAL A 391 12.29 -6.39 3.35
C VAL A 391 11.35 -7.20 2.46
N ARG A 392 11.91 -8.07 1.61
CA ARG A 392 11.15 -9.00 0.76
C ARG A 392 11.16 -10.38 1.38
N TYR A 393 10.14 -11.19 1.17
CA TYR A 393 10.13 -12.60 1.61
C TYR A 393 9.55 -13.49 0.51
N ALA A 394 9.93 -14.76 0.48
CA ALA A 394 9.33 -15.71 -0.44
C ALA A 394 7.92 -16.07 0.03
N LYS A 395 6.92 -15.96 -0.85
CA LYS A 395 5.60 -16.56 -0.60
C LYS A 395 5.70 -18.06 -0.86
N PRO A 396 5.28 -18.94 0.06
CA PRO A 396 5.26 -20.37 -0.20
C PRO A 396 4.42 -20.67 -1.45
N ILE A 397 5.03 -21.37 -2.39
CA ILE A 397 4.37 -21.88 -3.59
C ILE A 397 4.05 -23.34 -3.30
N ASP A 398 2.84 -23.78 -3.61
CA ASP A 398 2.48 -25.19 -3.59
C ASP A 398 3.32 -25.97 -4.62
N ASP A 399 4.37 -26.63 -4.13
CA ASP A 399 4.66 -27.99 -4.59
C ASP A 399 3.62 -28.89 -3.90
N LEU A 400 2.50 -29.12 -4.58
CA LEU A 400 1.34 -29.90 -4.12
C LEU A 400 1.76 -31.15 -3.32
N PRO A 401 1.29 -31.35 -2.07
CA PRO A 401 1.49 -32.64 -1.40
C PRO A 401 0.82 -33.77 -2.21
N PRO A 402 1.36 -35.00 -2.17
CA PRO A 402 1.00 -36.09 -3.08
C PRO A 402 -0.37 -36.72 -2.75
N GLY A 403 -1.45 -35.94 -2.96
CA GLY A 403 -2.85 -36.32 -2.76
C GLY A 403 -3.57 -36.74 -4.04
N GLY A 404 -2.83 -37.04 -5.12
CA GLY A 404 -3.42 -37.71 -6.27
C GLY A 404 -4.06 -39.03 -5.82
N PRO A 405 -5.31 -39.34 -6.23
CA PRO A 405 -5.99 -40.52 -5.73
C PRO A 405 -5.19 -41.77 -6.05
N SER A 406 -4.93 -42.59 -5.04
CA SER A 406 -4.41 -43.95 -5.25
C SER A 406 -5.46 -44.72 -6.06
N THR A 407 -5.18 -44.92 -7.34
CA THR A 407 -5.97 -45.78 -8.22
C THR A 407 -6.06 -47.18 -7.58
N PRO A 408 -7.27 -47.78 -7.46
CA PRO A 408 -7.44 -49.08 -6.82
C PRO A 408 -6.82 -50.24 -7.62
#